data_AF-A0A2D6XKE9-F1
#
_entry.id   AF-A0A2D6XKE9-F1
#
_cell.length_a   1.000
_cell.length_b   1.000
_cell.length_c   1.000
_cell.angle_alpha   90.00
_cell.angle_beta   90.00
_cell.angle_gamma   90.00
#
_symmetry.space_group_name_H-M   'P 1'
#
loop_
_entity.id
_entity.type
_entity.pdbx_description
1 polymer ?
#
loop_
_entity_poly.entity_id
_entity_poly.type
_entity_poly.pdbx_seq_one_letter_code
_entity_poly.pdbx_strand_id
1 'polypeptide(L)'
;MTSVLETKIGDTHHMHYYDPKENTNVSLVPKQLYPMHAKSLAQDQIREVDVKGKHRAKVYNIVYEIAEECGKLTFNTSGGEVGGSSFVGKEVYATGIFMFLNPKHGDTFEANNGANERYLRFCETIRIKCPEVEVDIEGERRMVKEFPALSKNDIIGKPIMGLIDIVEYVKDGETRISYKVKDFSPWMEGKIRDFELDALPF
;
A
#
# COMPACT_ATOMS: atom_id res chain seq x y z
N MET A 1 -35.92 -48.13 -18.45
CA MET A 1 -34.82 -47.28 -18.94
C MET A 1 -35.46 -46.16 -19.73
N THR A 2 -35.71 -45.03 -19.08
CA THR A 2 -36.40 -43.89 -19.71
C THR A 2 -35.36 -42.83 -20.00
N SER A 3 -35.22 -42.54 -21.29
CA SER A 3 -34.27 -41.60 -21.89
C SER A 3 -34.32 -40.22 -21.23
N VAL A 4 -33.14 -39.66 -21.01
CA VAL A 4 -32.93 -38.29 -20.52
C VAL A 4 -33.58 -37.30 -21.50
N LEU A 5 -34.29 -36.33 -20.93
CA LEU A 5 -34.90 -35.20 -21.62
C LEU A 5 -33.86 -34.40 -22.42
N GLU A 6 -33.96 -34.42 -23.75
CA GLU A 6 -33.38 -33.38 -24.59
C GLU A 6 -34.14 -32.07 -24.33
N THR A 7 -33.59 -31.25 -23.43
CA THR A 7 -34.04 -29.87 -23.27
C THR A 7 -33.43 -29.09 -24.43
N LYS A 8 -34.24 -28.82 -25.46
CA LYS A 8 -33.88 -27.84 -26.51
C LYS A 8 -33.85 -26.44 -25.88
N ILE A 9 -32.71 -26.08 -25.30
CA ILE A 9 -32.42 -24.71 -24.87
C ILE A 9 -32.19 -23.89 -26.14
N GLY A 10 -32.87 -22.73 -26.20
CA GLY A 10 -33.08 -21.93 -27.39
C GLY A 10 -31.84 -21.41 -28.12
N ASP A 11 -32.12 -20.85 -29.29
CA ASP A 11 -31.27 -20.04 -30.18
C ASP A 11 -29.77 -19.98 -29.82
N THR A 12 -28.96 -20.77 -30.52
CA THR A 12 -27.51 -20.91 -30.31
C THR A 12 -26.71 -19.64 -30.63
N HIS A 13 -27.36 -18.57 -31.09
CA HIS A 13 -26.68 -17.32 -31.45
C HIS A 13 -26.49 -16.33 -30.29
N HIS A 14 -27.08 -16.56 -29.11
CA HIS A 14 -26.95 -15.67 -27.95
C HIS A 14 -26.82 -16.44 -26.62
N MET A 15 -25.84 -17.32 -26.50
CA MET A 15 -25.51 -17.93 -25.20
C MET A 15 -24.68 -16.97 -24.35
N HIS A 16 -25.21 -16.59 -23.20
CA HIS A 16 -24.41 -16.03 -22.10
C HIS A 16 -23.71 -17.19 -21.38
N TYR A 17 -22.39 -17.29 -21.50
CA TYR A 17 -21.59 -18.32 -20.82
C TYR A 17 -20.55 -17.67 -19.91
N TYR A 18 -20.13 -18.41 -18.90
CA TYR A 18 -19.01 -18.06 -18.05
C TYR A 18 -17.82 -18.92 -18.47
N ASP A 19 -16.71 -18.30 -18.90
CA ASP A 19 -15.44 -18.99 -19.11
C ASP A 19 -14.55 -18.82 -17.87
N PRO A 20 -14.33 -19.89 -17.07
CA PRO A 20 -13.41 -19.84 -15.94
C PRO A 20 -11.98 -19.44 -16.32
N LYS A 21 -11.55 -19.66 -17.57
CA LYS A 21 -10.22 -19.25 -18.06
C LYS A 21 -10.13 -17.75 -18.33
N GLU A 22 -11.26 -17.09 -18.58
CA GLU A 22 -11.35 -15.63 -18.71
C GLU A 22 -11.54 -14.94 -17.35
N ASN A 23 -11.74 -15.70 -16.27
CA ASN A 23 -11.83 -15.15 -14.93
C ASN A 23 -10.45 -14.71 -14.41
N THR A 24 -10.09 -13.46 -14.69
CA THR A 24 -8.86 -12.81 -14.20
C THR A 24 -8.98 -12.31 -12.75
N ASN A 25 -10.15 -12.46 -12.10
CA ASN A 25 -10.38 -12.08 -10.70
C ASN A 25 -9.76 -13.10 -9.74
N VAL A 26 -8.44 -13.26 -9.82
CA VAL A 26 -7.66 -13.91 -8.79
C VAL A 26 -7.47 -12.91 -7.65
N SER A 27 -8.05 -13.24 -6.49
CA SER A 27 -7.80 -12.50 -5.25
C SER A 27 -6.31 -12.54 -4.92
N LEU A 28 -5.78 -11.43 -4.40
CA LEU A 28 -4.40 -11.39 -3.89
C LEU A 28 -4.23 -12.42 -2.78
N VAL A 29 -3.05 -13.04 -2.71
CA VAL A 29 -2.73 -13.98 -1.64
C VAL A 29 -2.27 -13.18 -0.41
N PRO A 30 -3.00 -13.21 0.71
CA PRO A 30 -2.64 -12.46 1.89
C PRO A 30 -1.44 -13.09 2.61
N LYS A 31 -0.80 -12.31 3.47
CA LYS A 31 0.40 -12.67 4.25
C LYS A 31 1.59 -13.07 3.37
N GLN A 32 1.67 -12.48 2.18
CA GLN A 32 2.77 -12.67 1.23
C GLN A 32 3.42 -11.34 0.87
N LEU A 33 4.70 -11.41 0.49
CA LEU A 33 5.49 -10.26 0.03
C LEU A 33 5.43 -10.15 -1.48
N TYR A 34 5.18 -8.94 -1.98
CA TYR A 34 5.13 -8.64 -3.40
C TYR A 34 6.13 -7.52 -3.72
N PRO A 35 6.92 -7.65 -4.80
CA PRO A 35 7.69 -6.53 -5.32
C PRO A 35 6.71 -5.49 -5.89
N MET A 36 6.85 -4.24 -5.48
CA MET A 36 5.94 -3.16 -5.83
C MET A 36 6.67 -1.84 -6.04
N HIS A 37 6.04 -0.94 -6.79
CA HIS A 37 6.45 0.45 -6.91
C HIS A 37 5.36 1.37 -6.36
N ALA A 38 5.75 2.43 -5.65
CA ALA A 38 4.82 3.48 -5.26
C ALA A 38 4.32 4.22 -6.50
N LYS A 39 3.03 4.12 -6.82
CA LYS A 39 2.44 4.68 -8.04
C LYS A 39 1.88 6.08 -7.82
N SER A 40 1.13 6.27 -6.74
CA SER A 40 0.49 7.54 -6.43
C SER A 40 0.25 7.72 -4.93
N LEU A 41 -0.15 8.93 -4.53
CA LEU A 41 -0.76 9.18 -3.23
C LEU A 41 -2.28 9.16 -3.41
N ALA A 42 -2.98 8.49 -2.51
CA ALA A 42 -4.43 8.48 -2.52
C ALA A 42 -4.95 9.91 -2.36
N GLN A 43 -5.88 10.31 -3.23
CA GLN A 43 -6.41 11.68 -3.34
C GLN A 43 -5.33 12.74 -3.68
N ASP A 44 -4.18 12.30 -4.20
CA ASP A 44 -3.02 13.11 -4.58
C ASP A 44 -2.51 14.10 -3.54
N GLN A 45 -2.70 13.79 -2.25
CA GLN A 45 -2.37 14.72 -1.18
C GLN A 45 -1.74 14.03 0.03
N ILE A 46 -0.75 14.72 0.60
CA ILE A 46 -0.27 14.50 1.97
C ILE A 46 -1.14 15.37 2.87
N ARG A 47 -1.83 14.76 3.83
CA ARG A 47 -2.75 15.48 4.72
C ARG A 47 -2.24 15.49 6.15
N GLU A 48 -2.47 16.58 6.84
CA GLU A 48 -2.38 16.61 8.30
C GLU A 48 -3.68 16.09 8.90
N VAL A 49 -3.57 15.28 9.95
CA VAL A 49 -4.71 14.73 10.69
C VAL A 49 -4.48 14.85 12.18
N ASP A 50 -5.58 15.01 12.90
CA ASP A 50 -5.61 14.87 14.35
C ASP A 50 -5.76 13.38 14.71
N VAL A 51 -4.83 12.88 15.51
CA VAL A 51 -4.79 11.50 15.96
C VAL A 51 -5.23 11.47 17.43
N LYS A 52 -6.37 10.81 17.68
CA LYS A 52 -6.99 10.67 19.01
C LYS A 52 -7.24 12.01 19.73
N GLY A 53 -7.39 13.11 18.97
CA GLY A 53 -7.61 14.45 19.50
C GLY A 53 -6.47 15.04 20.34
N LYS A 54 -5.28 14.42 20.31
CA LYS A 54 -4.14 14.80 21.16
C LYS A 54 -2.85 15.04 20.38
N HIS A 55 -2.67 14.34 19.25
CA HIS A 55 -1.45 14.41 18.46
C HIS A 55 -1.78 14.83 17.04
N ARG A 56 -0.80 15.42 16.36
CA ARG A 56 -0.92 15.80 14.95
C ARG A 56 0.08 15.02 14.10
N ALA A 57 -0.34 14.56 12.94
CA ALA A 57 0.52 13.80 12.04
C ALA A 57 0.25 14.12 10.57
N LYS A 58 1.30 14.06 9.74
CA LYS A 58 1.15 13.96 8.27
C LYS A 58 0.95 12.51 7.89
N VAL A 59 -0.06 12.24 7.06
CA VAL A 59 -0.40 10.88 6.61
C VAL A 59 -0.11 10.74 5.12
N TYR A 60 0.68 9.72 4.81
CA TYR A 60 1.04 9.31 3.46
C TYR A 60 0.24 8.05 3.12
N ASN A 61 -0.86 8.21 2.39
CA ASN A 61 -1.68 7.10 1.91
C ASN A 61 -1.18 6.70 0.52
N ILE A 62 -0.26 5.76 0.44
CA ILE A 62 0.39 5.40 -0.83
C ILE A 62 -0.43 4.32 -1.54
N VAL A 63 -0.57 4.44 -2.85
CA VAL A 63 -1.05 3.38 -3.74
C VAL A 63 0.16 2.75 -4.41
N TYR A 64 0.29 1.43 -4.26
CA TYR A 64 1.37 0.66 -4.85
C TYR A 64 0.88 -0.14 -6.05
N GLU A 65 1.69 -0.24 -7.09
CA GLU A 65 1.47 -1.16 -8.22
C GLU A 65 2.41 -2.36 -8.07
N ILE A 66 1.87 -3.57 -8.25
CA ILE A 66 2.67 -4.80 -8.24
C ILE A 66 3.57 -4.83 -9.48
N ALA A 67 4.88 -4.96 -9.23
CA ALA A 67 5.90 -4.91 -10.26
C ALA A 67 5.90 -6.16 -11.16
N GLU A 68 6.44 -6.03 -12.37
CA GLU A 68 6.53 -7.13 -13.35
C GLU A 68 7.34 -8.33 -12.82
N GLU A 69 8.31 -8.08 -11.95
CA GLU A 69 9.14 -9.09 -11.30
C GLU A 69 8.32 -10.06 -10.43
N CYS A 70 7.11 -9.66 -10.00
CA CYS A 70 6.15 -10.56 -9.37
C CYS A 70 5.75 -11.72 -10.29
N GLY A 71 5.81 -11.52 -11.61
CA GLY A 71 5.54 -12.54 -12.63
C GLY A 71 6.43 -13.78 -12.54
N LYS A 72 7.58 -13.69 -11.86
CA LYS A 72 8.52 -14.80 -11.64
C LYS A 72 8.24 -15.58 -10.36
N LEU A 73 7.29 -15.12 -9.54
CA LEU A 73 6.97 -15.70 -8.25
C LEU A 73 5.79 -16.67 -8.36
N THR A 74 5.73 -17.62 -7.43
CA THR A 74 4.58 -18.51 -7.24
C THR A 74 4.15 -18.41 -5.78
N PHE A 75 2.85 -18.31 -5.57
CA PHE A 75 2.24 -18.19 -4.25
C PHE A 75 1.44 -19.44 -3.91
N ASN A 76 1.64 -19.96 -2.71
CA ASN A 76 0.88 -21.10 -2.19
C ASN A 76 -0.45 -20.63 -1.60
N THR A 77 -1.55 -21.23 -2.04
CA THR A 77 -2.89 -21.00 -1.53
C THR A 77 -3.51 -22.32 -1.07
N SER A 78 -4.64 -22.25 -0.34
CA SER A 78 -5.40 -23.46 0.03
C SER A 78 -5.92 -24.25 -1.18
N GLY A 79 -6.08 -23.59 -2.34
CA GLY A 79 -6.52 -24.20 -3.59
C GLY A 79 -5.39 -24.63 -4.53
N GLY A 80 -4.12 -24.54 -4.09
CA GLY A 80 -2.95 -24.86 -4.90
C GLY A 80 -2.03 -23.66 -5.15
N GLU A 81 -1.15 -23.80 -6.13
CA GLU A 81 -0.20 -22.77 -6.52
C GLU A 81 -0.79 -21.77 -7.50
N VAL A 82 -0.50 -20.49 -7.29
CA VAL A 82 -0.92 -19.39 -8.16
C VAL A 82 0.32 -18.63 -8.62
N GLY A 83 0.47 -18.50 -9.94
CA GLY A 83 1.55 -17.70 -10.53
C GLY A 83 1.35 -16.20 -10.27
N GLY A 84 2.44 -15.52 -9.91
CA GLY A 84 2.43 -14.09 -9.59
C GLY A 84 2.13 -13.17 -10.77
N SER A 85 2.23 -13.69 -12.00
CA SER A 85 1.86 -12.99 -13.24
C SER A 85 0.42 -12.49 -13.22
N SER A 86 -0.48 -13.21 -12.54
CA SER A 86 -1.90 -12.84 -12.36
C SER A 86 -2.11 -11.62 -11.46
N PHE A 87 -1.06 -11.12 -10.81
CA PHE A 87 -1.10 -9.98 -9.90
C PHE A 87 -0.33 -8.77 -10.41
N VAL A 88 0.51 -8.92 -11.43
CA VAL A 88 1.29 -7.83 -12.03
C VAL A 88 0.35 -6.70 -12.47
N GLY A 89 0.72 -5.44 -12.16
CA GLY A 89 -0.07 -4.26 -12.51
C GLY A 89 -1.27 -4.00 -11.60
N LYS A 90 -1.61 -4.89 -10.66
CA LYS A 90 -2.69 -4.61 -9.69
C LYS A 90 -2.24 -3.52 -8.72
N GLU A 91 -3.19 -2.63 -8.40
CA GLU A 91 -3.00 -1.57 -7.42
C GLU A 91 -3.47 -2.00 -6.03
N VAL A 92 -2.67 -1.66 -5.02
CA VAL A 92 -2.95 -2.00 -3.61
C VAL A 92 -2.72 -0.78 -2.74
N TYR A 93 -3.72 -0.43 -1.95
CA TYR A 93 -3.64 0.68 -1.01
C TYR A 93 -2.81 0.30 0.22
N ALA A 94 -1.92 1.18 0.64
CA ALA A 94 -1.21 1.04 1.89
C ALA A 94 -2.10 1.38 3.09
N THR A 95 -1.81 0.77 4.24
CA THR A 95 -2.15 1.41 5.51
C THR A 95 -1.33 2.69 5.62
N GLY A 96 -2.00 3.81 5.94
CA GLY A 96 -1.36 5.12 6.00
C GLY A 96 -0.09 5.12 6.83
N ILE A 97 0.95 5.76 6.29
CA ILE A 97 2.22 5.97 7.00
C ILE A 97 2.13 7.32 7.69
N PHE A 98 2.35 7.37 9.00
CA PHE A 98 2.16 8.58 9.81
C PHE A 98 3.51 9.15 10.23
N MET A 99 3.69 10.46 9.98
CA MET A 99 4.78 11.25 10.54
C MET A 99 4.18 12.20 11.57
N PHE A 100 4.29 11.84 12.85
CA PHE A 100 3.87 12.66 13.97
C PHE A 100 4.74 13.91 14.09
N LEU A 101 4.08 15.05 14.24
CA LEU A 101 4.70 16.36 14.30
C LEU A 101 5.15 16.68 15.73
N ASN A 102 6.15 17.56 15.83
CA ASN A 102 6.51 18.20 17.09
C ASN A 102 5.75 19.54 17.19
N PRO A 103 5.11 19.83 18.34
CA PRO A 103 4.41 21.08 18.54
C PRO A 103 5.38 22.26 18.59
N LYS A 104 4.94 23.39 18.04
CA LYS A 104 5.58 24.70 18.15
C LYS A 104 4.88 25.53 19.22
N HIS A 105 5.50 26.64 19.62
CA HIS A 105 4.87 27.56 20.57
C HIS A 105 3.50 28.02 20.05
N GLY A 106 2.45 27.80 20.85
CA GLY A 106 1.07 28.11 20.50
C GLY A 106 0.26 26.94 19.94
N ASP A 107 0.89 25.79 19.64
CA ASP A 107 0.17 24.59 19.24
C ASP A 107 -0.55 23.94 20.42
N THR A 108 -1.70 23.31 20.14
CA THR A 108 -2.58 22.70 21.15
C THR A 108 -2.45 21.18 21.24
N PHE A 109 -1.45 20.59 20.57
CA PHE A 109 -1.24 19.14 20.52
C PHE A 109 0.07 18.72 21.19
N GLU A 110 0.14 17.45 21.58
CA GLU A 110 1.29 16.84 22.24
C GLU A 110 2.18 16.09 21.25
N ALA A 111 3.50 16.14 21.46
CA ALA A 111 4.45 15.35 20.68
C ALA A 111 4.22 13.84 20.87
N ASN A 112 4.46 13.06 19.82
CA ASN A 112 4.44 11.59 19.88
C ASN A 112 5.60 10.99 19.07
N ASN A 113 6.82 11.38 19.43
CA ASN A 113 8.03 11.03 18.67
C ASN A 113 8.29 9.52 18.63
N GLY A 114 7.89 8.77 19.67
CA GLY A 114 8.03 7.31 19.71
C GLY A 114 7.20 6.59 18.65
N ALA A 115 6.08 7.17 18.20
CA ALA A 115 5.23 6.58 17.16
C ALA A 115 5.76 6.77 15.72
N ASN A 116 6.92 7.44 15.56
CA ASN A 116 7.53 7.69 14.25
C ASN A 116 8.43 6.56 13.73
N GLU A 117 8.60 5.45 14.47
CA GLU A 117 9.40 4.30 14.05
C GLU A 117 9.04 3.81 12.63
N ARG A 118 7.73 3.69 12.35
CA ARG A 118 7.25 3.25 11.03
C ARG A 118 7.60 4.25 9.91
N TYR A 119 7.63 5.54 10.21
CA TYR A 119 8.03 6.56 9.24
C TYR A 119 9.53 6.53 8.96
N LEU A 120 10.35 6.33 10.00
CA LEU A 120 11.79 6.10 9.85
C LEU A 120 12.06 4.90 8.95
N ARG A 121 11.44 3.75 9.26
CA ARG A 121 11.56 2.52 8.47
C ARG A 121 11.12 2.76 7.03
N PHE A 122 10.09 3.59 6.80
CA PHE A 122 9.67 3.96 5.45
C PHE A 122 10.75 4.73 4.70
N CYS A 123 11.29 5.79 5.30
CA CYS A 123 12.38 6.58 4.73
C CYS A 123 13.57 5.68 4.35
N GLU A 124 13.99 4.81 5.25
CA GLU A 124 15.08 3.85 5.02
C GLU A 124 14.76 2.87 3.88
N THR A 125 13.51 2.37 3.83
CA THR A 125 13.03 1.46 2.78
C THR A 125 13.12 2.08 1.40
N ILE A 126 12.73 3.36 1.27
CA ILE A 126 12.85 4.12 0.02
C ILE A 126 14.22 4.78 -0.17
N ARG A 127 15.20 4.42 0.68
CA ARG A 127 16.61 4.83 0.63
C ARG A 127 16.83 6.34 0.83
N ILE A 128 15.97 6.96 1.62
CA ILE A 128 16.10 8.35 2.06
C ILE A 128 16.78 8.38 3.42
N LYS A 129 17.82 9.21 3.53
CA LYS A 129 18.62 9.35 4.75
C LYS A 129 17.92 10.26 5.76
N CYS A 130 17.88 9.81 7.01
CA CYS A 130 17.48 10.62 8.16
C CYS A 130 18.75 10.93 8.98
N PRO A 131 19.33 12.15 8.88
CA PRO A 131 20.56 12.49 9.59
C PRO A 131 20.35 12.46 11.11
N GLU A 132 21.44 12.23 11.85
CA GLU A 132 21.42 12.35 13.30
C GLU A 132 21.69 13.80 13.71
N VAL A 133 20.88 14.30 14.63
CA VAL A 133 20.98 15.65 15.18
C VAL A 133 20.94 15.60 16.71
N GLU A 134 21.70 16.47 17.36
CA GLU A 134 21.64 16.65 18.80
C GLU A 134 20.45 17.56 19.13
N VAL A 135 19.56 17.09 20.02
CA VAL A 135 18.44 17.88 20.53
C VAL A 135 18.45 17.88 22.04
N ASP A 136 18.04 19.00 22.63
CA ASP A 136 17.78 19.11 24.05
C ASP A 136 16.33 18.69 24.32
N ILE A 137 16.15 17.61 25.09
CA ILE A 137 14.85 17.14 25.54
C ILE A 137 14.89 17.16 27.06
N GLU A 138 14.16 18.10 27.66
CA GLU A 138 14.03 18.25 29.11
C GLU A 138 15.40 18.44 29.83
N GLY A 139 16.34 19.14 29.19
CA GLY A 139 17.69 19.40 29.73
C GLY A 139 18.68 18.27 29.48
N GLU A 140 18.27 17.19 28.80
CA GLU A 140 19.14 16.09 28.39
C GLU A 140 19.43 16.18 26.88
N ARG A 141 20.72 16.22 26.53
CA ARG A 141 21.16 16.15 25.13
C ARG A 141 21.06 14.73 24.62
N ARG A 142 20.26 14.52 23.57
CA ARG A 142 20.08 13.22 22.91
C ARG A 142 20.32 13.33 21.43
N MET A 143 20.96 12.31 20.86
CA MET A 143 21.07 12.14 19.42
C MET A 143 19.78 11.51 18.89
N VAL A 144 19.10 12.20 17.97
CA VAL A 144 17.85 11.73 17.36
C VAL A 144 17.96 11.76 15.84
N LYS A 145 17.10 10.99 15.15
CA LYS A 145 16.98 11.03 13.69
C LYS A 145 16.06 12.17 13.28
N GLU A 146 16.58 13.11 12.51
CA GLU A 146 15.76 14.15 11.89
C GLU A 146 15.05 13.59 10.65
N PHE A 147 13.74 13.78 10.58
CA PHE A 147 12.92 13.28 9.49
C PHE A 147 12.79 14.32 8.38
N PRO A 148 13.03 13.95 7.10
CA PRO A 148 12.73 14.82 5.99
C PRO A 148 11.20 14.91 5.81
N ALA A 149 10.71 16.08 5.40
CA ALA A 149 9.34 16.20 4.92
C ALA A 149 9.27 15.67 3.48
N LEU A 150 8.83 14.41 3.32
CA LEU A 150 8.74 13.78 2.01
C LEU A 150 7.68 14.46 1.13
N SER A 151 8.05 14.73 -0.12
CA SER A 151 7.13 15.14 -1.19
C SER A 151 6.64 13.94 -2.00
N LYS A 152 5.68 14.15 -2.91
CA LYS A 152 5.24 13.14 -3.88
C LYS A 152 6.43 12.58 -4.68
N ASN A 153 7.32 13.47 -5.15
CA ASN A 153 8.47 13.09 -5.98
C ASN A 153 9.49 12.22 -5.25
N ASP A 154 9.56 12.33 -3.92
CA ASP A 154 10.44 11.48 -3.11
C ASP A 154 9.91 10.04 -2.99
N ILE A 155 8.61 9.86 -3.20
CA ILE A 155 7.88 8.60 -2.97
C ILE A 155 7.60 7.88 -4.28
N ILE A 156 7.09 8.57 -5.30
CA ILE A 156 6.64 7.93 -6.54
C ILE A 156 7.81 7.23 -7.25
N GLY A 157 7.53 6.06 -7.79
CA GLY A 157 8.49 5.21 -8.47
C GLY A 157 9.39 4.40 -7.53
N LYS A 158 9.39 4.67 -6.23
CA LYS A 158 10.27 3.98 -5.28
C LYS A 158 9.87 2.51 -5.13
N PRO A 159 10.83 1.58 -5.22
CA PRO A 159 10.57 0.16 -5.10
C PRO A 159 10.52 -0.29 -3.64
N ILE A 160 9.57 -1.17 -3.31
CA ILE A 160 9.45 -1.82 -2.00
C ILE A 160 9.09 -3.30 -2.15
N MET A 161 9.31 -4.08 -1.10
CA MET A 161 8.61 -5.35 -0.89
C MET A 161 7.40 -5.08 0.01
N GLY A 162 6.19 -5.14 -0.53
CA GLY A 162 4.95 -4.91 0.20
C GLY A 162 4.37 -6.21 0.75
N LEU A 163 4.13 -6.27 2.06
CA LEU A 163 3.37 -7.34 2.70
C LEU A 163 1.88 -7.05 2.57
N ILE A 164 1.18 -7.83 1.74
CA ILE A 164 -0.27 -7.71 1.58
C ILE A 164 -0.97 -8.50 2.68
N ASP A 165 -1.97 -7.90 3.32
CA ASP A 165 -2.85 -8.59 4.27
C ASP A 165 -4.30 -8.11 4.10
N ILE A 166 -5.22 -8.86 4.70
CA ILE A 166 -6.65 -8.50 4.74
C ILE A 166 -6.88 -7.51 5.88
N VAL A 167 -7.59 -6.43 5.58
CA VAL A 167 -8.06 -5.45 6.55
C VAL A 167 -9.58 -5.41 6.51
N GLU A 168 -10.19 -5.74 7.64
CA GLU A 168 -11.63 -5.62 7.87
C GLU A 168 -11.99 -4.19 8.27
N TYR A 169 -13.09 -3.68 7.76
CA TYR A 169 -13.62 -2.37 8.11
C TYR A 169 -15.14 -2.36 8.01
N VAL A 170 -15.80 -1.56 8.84
CA VAL A 170 -17.25 -1.37 8.78
C VAL A 170 -17.56 -0.20 7.86
N LYS A 171 -18.43 -0.42 6.87
CA LYS A 171 -18.98 0.62 6.02
C LYS A 171 -20.46 0.37 5.83
N ASP A 172 -21.28 1.39 6.09
CA ASP A 172 -22.73 1.34 5.98
C ASP A 172 -23.38 0.23 6.85
N GLY A 173 -22.77 -0.06 8.00
CA GLY A 173 -23.23 -1.11 8.93
C GLY A 173 -22.78 -2.54 8.56
N GLU A 174 -22.09 -2.71 7.43
CA GLU A 174 -21.59 -4.01 6.98
C GLU A 174 -20.07 -4.13 7.15
N THR A 175 -19.62 -5.30 7.62
CA THR A 175 -18.20 -5.65 7.61
C THR A 175 -17.75 -5.94 6.18
N ARG A 176 -16.77 -5.17 5.71
CA ARG A 176 -16.11 -5.34 4.41
C ARG A 176 -14.66 -5.70 4.61
N ILE A 177 -14.10 -6.38 3.62
CA ILE A 177 -12.68 -6.74 3.58
C ILE A 177 -11.99 -5.98 2.45
N SER A 178 -10.73 -5.60 2.66
CA SER A 178 -9.86 -5.03 1.64
C SER A 178 -8.46 -5.61 1.76
N TYR A 179 -7.78 -5.79 0.63
CA TYR A 179 -6.36 -6.11 0.60
C TYR A 179 -5.56 -4.82 0.73
N LYS A 180 -4.62 -4.78 1.68
CA LYS A 180 -3.77 -3.61 1.89
C LYS A 180 -2.32 -4.00 2.07
N VAL A 181 -1.42 -3.10 1.67
CA VAL A 181 -0.01 -3.16 2.06
C VAL A 181 0.07 -2.82 3.54
N LYS A 182 0.19 -3.86 4.38
CA LYS A 182 0.17 -3.75 5.84
C LYS A 182 1.55 -3.45 6.41
N ASP A 183 2.59 -3.97 5.79
CA ASP A 183 3.99 -3.71 6.13
C ASP A 183 4.85 -3.67 4.86
N PHE A 184 6.09 -3.19 4.98
CA PHE A 184 7.00 -3.05 3.85
C PHE A 184 8.46 -3.28 4.26
N SER A 185 9.28 -3.76 3.33
CA SER A 185 10.72 -3.88 3.50
C SER A 185 11.47 -3.43 2.24
N PRO A 186 12.79 -3.16 2.34
CA PRO A 186 13.57 -2.78 1.18
C PRO A 186 13.54 -3.87 0.11
N TRP A 187 13.19 -3.49 -1.12
CA TRP A 187 13.45 -4.32 -2.29
C TRP A 187 14.84 -3.97 -2.83
N MET A 188 15.83 -4.80 -2.48
CA MET A 188 17.24 -4.51 -2.77
C MET A 188 17.54 -4.44 -4.28
N GLU A 189 16.93 -5.35 -5.04
CA GLU A 189 17.08 -5.44 -6.50
C GLU A 189 16.12 -4.52 -7.26
N GLY A 190 15.13 -3.94 -6.56
CA GLY A 190 14.15 -3.06 -7.15
C GLY A 190 14.79 -1.80 -7.72
N LYS A 191 14.38 -1.46 -8.95
CA LYS A 191 14.76 -0.22 -9.62
C LYS A 191 13.65 0.81 -9.47
N ILE A 192 14.03 2.08 -9.48
CA ILE A 192 13.05 3.17 -9.57
C ILE A 192 12.31 3.03 -10.91
N ARG A 193 11.00 3.14 -10.86
CA ARG A 193 10.14 3.17 -12.04
C ARG A 193 9.67 4.59 -12.28
N ASP A 194 9.79 5.05 -13.52
CA ASP A 194 9.21 6.33 -13.90
C ASP A 194 7.70 6.12 -14.11
N PHE A 195 6.91 6.83 -13.32
CA PHE A 195 5.49 6.99 -13.57
C PHE A 195 5.32 8.41 -14.09
N GLU A 196 4.68 8.58 -15.24
CA GLU A 196 4.29 9.91 -15.70
C GLU A 196 3.45 10.55 -14.59
N LEU A 197 4.04 11.52 -13.89
CA LEU A 197 3.30 12.38 -12.98
C LEU A 197 2.44 13.23 -13.89
N ASP A 198 1.15 12.90 -13.99
CA ASP A 198 0.18 13.66 -14.78
C ASP A 198 0.44 15.15 -14.58
N ALA A 199 0.95 15.80 -15.62
CA ALA A 199 1.13 17.23 -15.64
C ALA A 199 -0.27 17.82 -15.53
N LEU A 200 -0.58 18.40 -14.37
CA LEU A 200 -1.86 19.06 -14.13
C LEU A 200 -2.17 20.00 -15.31
N PRO A 201 -3.38 19.94 -15.91
CA PRO A 201 -3.78 21.00 -16.83
C PRO A 201 -3.79 22.32 -16.04
N PHE A 202 -3.00 23.27 -16.53
CA PHE A 202 -2.81 24.60 -15.99
C PHE A 202 -4.13 25.38 -15.84
#